data_AF-K8XTU7-F1
#
_entry.id   AF-K8XTU7-F1
#
_cell.length_a   1.000
_cell.length_b   1.000
_cell.length_c   1.000
_cell.angle_alpha   90.00
_cell.angle_beta   90.00
_cell.angle_gamma   90.00
#
_symmetry.space_group_name_H-M   'P 1'
#
loop_
_entity.id
_entity.type
_entity.pdbx_description
1 polymer ?
#
loop_
_entity_poly.entity_id
_entity_poly.type
_entity_poly.pdbx_seq_one_letter_code
_entity_poly.pdbx_strand_id
1 'polypeptide(L)'
;MATEKPHTICMRASDDDRVLIAAVADAMGLSVSAFLRETVLDLCAAYVDKHGAGFLAAKAAEAEEERQRKRKISEKNLLRISAGIDRDKGLRF
;
A
#
# COMPACT_ATOMS: atom_id res chain seq x y z
N MET A 1 -6.16 -22.84 -2.85
CA MET A 1 -5.35 -21.61 -2.75
C MET A 1 -6.31 -20.48 -2.46
N ALA A 2 -6.11 -19.70 -1.39
CA ALA A 2 -6.98 -18.57 -1.11
C ALA A 2 -6.89 -17.61 -2.31
N THR A 3 -8.00 -17.40 -3.02
CA THR A 3 -8.08 -16.36 -4.05
C THR A 3 -7.84 -15.03 -3.36
N GLU A 4 -6.63 -14.51 -3.48
CA GLU A 4 -6.25 -13.20 -2.94
C GLU A 4 -7.24 -12.17 -3.47
N LYS A 5 -7.90 -11.45 -2.54
CA LYS A 5 -8.86 -10.43 -2.94
C LYS A 5 -8.11 -9.35 -3.72
N PRO A 6 -8.61 -8.93 -4.89
CA PRO A 6 -7.96 -7.86 -5.64
C PRO A 6 -7.92 -6.59 -4.79
N HIS A 7 -6.75 -5.95 -4.79
CA HIS A 7 -6.52 -4.70 -4.08
C HIS A 7 -6.47 -3.54 -5.07
N THR A 8 -7.15 -2.43 -4.74
CA THR A 8 -7.08 -1.19 -5.52
C THR A 8 -5.91 -0.34 -5.04
N ILE A 9 -5.11 0.16 -5.98
CA ILE A 9 -4.05 1.13 -5.72
C ILE A 9 -4.55 2.50 -6.18
N CYS A 10 -4.55 3.48 -5.26
CA CYS A 10 -4.91 4.86 -5.54
C CYS A 10 -3.69 5.75 -5.38
N MET A 11 -3.51 6.73 -6.27
CA MET A 11 -2.48 7.76 -6.16
C MET A 11 -3.11 9.15 -6.27
N ARG A 12 -2.49 10.13 -5.63
CA ARG A 12 -2.77 11.55 -5.87
C ARG A 12 -1.82 12.03 -6.95
N ALA A 13 -2.35 12.83 -7.87
CA ALA A 13 -1.60 13.43 -8.97
C ALA A 13 -2.11 14.88 -9.15
N SER A 14 -1.26 15.75 -9.71
CA SER A 14 -1.70 17.09 -10.10
C SER A 14 -2.73 17.01 -11.24
N ASP A 15 -3.47 18.09 -11.48
CA ASP A 15 -4.42 18.10 -12.60
C ASP A 15 -3.68 17.97 -13.95
N ASP A 16 -2.50 18.57 -14.09
CA ASP A 16 -1.67 18.44 -15.30
C ASP A 16 -1.21 17.00 -15.53
N ASP A 17 -0.74 16.31 -14.48
CA ASP A 17 -0.36 14.90 -14.56
C ASP A 17 -1.55 14.03 -14.95
N ARG A 18 -2.74 14.30 -14.38
CA ARG A 18 -3.96 13.56 -14.69
C ARG A 18 -4.36 13.72 -16.16
N VAL A 19 -4.26 14.93 -16.70
CA VAL A 19 -4.57 15.21 -18.11
C VAL A 19 -3.58 14.49 -19.02
N LEU A 20 -2.29 14.55 -18.72
CA LEU A 20 -1.27 13.86 -19.50
C LEU A 20 -1.47 12.34 -19.49
N ILE A 21 -1.66 11.75 -18.30
CA ILE A 21 -1.87 10.30 -18.14
C ILE A 21 -3.14 9.86 -18.90
N ALA A 22 -4.22 10.64 -18.82
CA ALA A 22 -5.44 10.35 -19.56
C ALA A 22 -5.23 10.38 -21.07
N ALA A 23 -4.56 11.41 -21.59
CA ALA A 23 -4.29 11.54 -23.02
C ALA A 23 -3.43 10.39 -23.56
N VAL A 24 -2.43 9.95 -22.79
CA VAL A 24 -1.59 8.79 -23.17
C VAL A 24 -2.41 7.50 -23.14
N ALA A 25 -3.21 7.27 -22.09
CA ALA A 25 -4.05 6.09 -21.99
C ALA A 25 -5.04 6.01 -23.16
N ASP A 26 -5.68 7.14 -23.51
CA ASP A 26 -6.60 7.24 -24.64
C ASP A 26 -5.89 6.96 -25.98
N ALA A 27 -4.68 7.49 -26.18
CA ALA A 27 -3.87 7.22 -27.37
C ALA A 27 -3.49 5.72 -27.52
N MET A 28 -3.41 5.00 -26.40
CA MET A 28 -3.17 3.55 -26.37
C MET A 28 -4.46 2.72 -26.42
N GLY A 29 -5.64 3.35 -26.43
CA GLY A 29 -6.93 2.65 -26.39
C GLY A 29 -7.21 1.94 -25.05
N LEU A 30 -6.60 2.41 -23.97
CA LEU A 30 -6.69 1.81 -22.64
C LEU A 30 -7.41 2.74 -21.65
N SER A 31 -8.04 2.15 -20.64
CA SER A 31 -8.43 2.93 -19.46
C SER A 31 -7.19 3.41 -18.69
N VAL A 32 -7.28 4.56 -18.01
CA VAL A 32 -6.20 5.09 -17.16
C VAL A 32 -5.68 4.05 -16.17
N SER A 33 -6.57 3.28 -15.53
CA SER A 33 -6.16 2.23 -14.59
C SER A 33 -5.45 1.06 -15.26
N ALA A 34 -5.84 0.68 -16.48
CA ALA A 34 -5.16 -0.36 -17.24
C ALA A 34 -3.77 0.10 -17.67
N PHE A 35 -3.67 1.30 -18.24
CA PHE A 35 -2.40 1.93 -18.63
C PHE A 35 -1.42 2.02 -17.44
N LEU A 36 -1.87 2.53 -16.30
CA LEU A 36 -1.03 2.61 -15.11
C LEU A 36 -0.62 1.23 -14.58
N ARG A 37 -1.52 0.24 -14.63
CA ARG A 37 -1.19 -1.13 -14.22
C ARG A 37 -0.09 -1.74 -15.09
N GLU A 38 -0.22 -1.63 -16.41
CA GLU A 38 0.78 -2.15 -17.35
C GLU A 38 2.13 -1.45 -17.16
N THR A 39 2.12 -0.12 -17.12
CA THR A 39 3.34 0.68 -16.92
C THR A 39 4.06 0.33 -15.61
N VAL A 40 3.32 0.16 -14.52
CA VAL A 40 3.90 -0.24 -13.22
C VAL A 40 4.48 -1.66 -13.29
N LEU A 41 3.79 -2.60 -13.94
CA LEU A 41 4.28 -3.96 -14.07
C LEU A 41 5.56 -4.03 -14.91
N ASP A 42 5.65 -3.25 -15.99
CA ASP A 42 6.86 -3.18 -16.82
C ASP A 42 8.04 -2.61 -16.04
N LEU A 43 7.82 -1.54 -15.26
CA LEU A 43 8.84 -0.98 -14.37
C LEU A 43 9.28 -1.98 -13.29
N CYS A 44 8.33 -2.73 -12.71
CA CYS A 44 8.64 -3.78 -11.77
C CYS A 44 9.48 -4.90 -12.41
N ALA A 45 9.11 -5.35 -13.62
CA ALA A 45 9.86 -6.37 -14.34
C ALA A 45 11.29 -5.93 -14.63
N ALA A 46 11.48 -4.72 -15.15
CA ALA A 46 12.81 -4.16 -15.42
C ALA A 46 13.66 -4.06 -14.13
N TYR A 47 13.04 -3.73 -13.00
CA TYR A 47 13.73 -3.67 -11.71
C TYR A 47 14.10 -5.06 -11.18
N VAL A 48 13.22 -6.06 -11.36
CA VAL A 48 13.47 -7.47 -11.04
C VAL A 48 14.64 -7.99 -11.86
N ASP A 49 14.69 -7.70 -13.15
CA ASP A 49 15.77 -8.13 -14.03
C ASP A 49 17.12 -7.53 -13.62
N LYS A 50 17.11 -6.27 -13.17
CA LYS A 50 18.32 -5.56 -12.74
C LYS A 50 18.88 -6.03 -11.38
N HIS A 51 18.00 -6.33 -10.43
CA HIS A 51 18.39 -6.56 -9.03
C HIS A 51 18.21 -8.02 -8.57
N GLY A 52 17.55 -8.84 -9.37
CA GLY A 52 17.19 -10.22 -9.06
C GLY A 52 15.95 -10.32 -8.16
N ALA A 53 15.11 -11.32 -8.46
CA ALA A 53 13.87 -11.56 -7.71
C ALA A 53 14.10 -11.82 -6.21
N GLY A 54 15.24 -12.42 -5.84
CA GLY A 54 15.59 -12.71 -4.44
C GLY A 54 15.80 -11.45 -3.59
N PHE A 55 16.36 -10.38 -4.18
CA PHE A 55 16.55 -9.11 -3.48
C PHE A 55 15.22 -8.43 -3.16
N LEU A 56 14.29 -8.44 -4.11
CA LEU A 56 12.96 -7.88 -3.94
C LEU A 56 12.10 -8.68 -2.96
N ALA A 57 12.18 -10.01 -3.00
CA ALA A 57 11.49 -10.87 -2.05
C ALA A 57 11.95 -10.59 -0.60
N ALA A 58 13.24 -10.40 -0.38
CA ALA A 58 13.78 -10.02 0.92
C ALA A 58 13.27 -8.66 1.39
N LYS A 59 13.22 -7.66 0.48
CA LYS A 59 12.68 -6.33 0.78
C LYS A 59 11.18 -6.33 1.06
N ALA A 60 10.40 -7.14 0.34
CA ALA A 60 8.98 -7.29 0.57
C ALA A 60 8.69 -7.93 1.94
N ALA A 61 9.47 -8.96 2.32
CA ALA A 61 9.38 -9.58 3.64
C ALA A 61 9.71 -8.61 4.77
N GLU A 62 10.79 -7.83 4.62
CA GLU A 62 11.19 -6.78 5.57
C GLU A 62 10.08 -5.72 5.76
N ALA A 63 9.48 -5.26 4.66
CA ALA A 63 8.39 -4.28 4.70
C ALA A 63 7.12 -4.83 5.38
N GLU A 64 6.78 -6.11 5.16
CA GLU A 64 5.61 -6.73 5.79
C GLU A 64 5.84 -6.97 7.29
N GLU A 65 7.05 -7.36 7.70
CA GLU A 65 7.42 -7.42 9.11
C GLU A 65 7.29 -6.05 9.79
N GLU A 66 7.72 -4.98 9.12
CA GLU A 66 7.59 -3.62 9.65
C GLU A 66 6.13 -3.19 9.81
N ARG A 67 5.27 -3.53 8.83
CA ARG A 67 3.82 -3.29 8.92
C ARG A 67 3.19 -4.06 10.08
N GLN A 68 3.58 -5.31 10.28
CA GLN A 68 3.08 -6.11 11.41
C GLN A 68 3.55 -5.54 12.76
N ARG A 69 4.79 -5.08 12.87
CA ARG A 69 5.29 -4.40 14.08
C ARG A 69 4.50 -3.12 14.37
N LYS A 70 4.26 -2.28 13.35
CA LYS A 70 3.45 -1.06 13.49
C LYS A 70 2.02 -1.38 13.92
N ARG A 71 1.38 -2.42 13.36
CA ARG A 71 0.04 -2.87 13.77
C ARG A 71 -0.02 -3.32 15.23
N LYS A 72 0.94 -4.14 15.67
CA LYS A 72 1.02 -4.58 17.08
C LYS A 72 1.22 -3.41 18.04
N ILE A 73 2.02 -2.41 17.66
CA ILE A 73 2.21 -1.19 18.46
C ILE A 73 0.93 -0.37 18.52
N SER A 74 0.22 -0.18 17.39
CA SER A 74 -1.04 0.55 17.39
C SER A 74 -2.12 -0.15 18.21
N GLU A 75 -2.25 -1.47 18.13
CA GLU A 75 -3.20 -2.25 18.94
C GLU A 75 -2.88 -2.17 20.43
N LYS A 76 -1.59 -2.31 20.79
CA LYS A 76 -1.14 -2.18 22.18
C LYS A 76 -1.38 -0.77 22.74
N ASN A 77 -1.21 0.27 21.91
CA ASN A 77 -1.49 1.65 22.30
C ASN A 77 -3.00 1.89 22.45
N LEU A 78 -3.83 1.36 21.55
CA LEU A 78 -5.30 1.44 21.65
C LEU A 78 -5.82 0.75 22.93
N LEU A 79 -5.31 -0.44 23.27
CA LEU A 79 -5.65 -1.15 24.50
C LEU A 79 -5.22 -0.41 25.77
N ARG A 80 -4.09 0.30 25.73
CA ARG A 80 -3.64 1.14 26.85
C ARG A 80 -4.52 2.37 27.05
N ILE A 81 -4.97 2.98 25.95
CA ILE A 81 -5.88 4.13 25.99
C ILE A 81 -7.24 3.68 26.54
N SER A 82 -7.80 2.55 26.09
CA SER A 82 -9.06 2.04 26.63
C SER A 82 -8.97 1.70 28.13
N ALA A 83 -7.90 1.03 28.56
CA ALA A 83 -7.67 0.71 29.97
C ALA A 83 -7.35 1.93 30.87
N GLY A 84 -6.90 3.04 30.27
CA GLY A 84 -6.73 4.32 30.96
C GLY A 84 -8.07 5.03 31.20
N ILE A 85 -8.95 4.99 30.19
CA ILE A 85 -10.30 5.57 30.26
C ILE A 85 -11.17 4.85 31.30
N ASP A 86 -11.06 3.51 31.43
CA ASP A 86 -11.81 2.75 32.42
C ASP A 86 -11.34 3.02 33.86
N ARG A 87 -10.06 3.33 34.08
CA ARG A 87 -9.54 3.70 35.41
C ARG A 87 -9.99 5.09 35.87
N ASP A 88 -10.11 6.03 34.94
CA ASP A 88 -10.52 7.41 35.26
C ASP A 88 -12.02 7.50 35.63
N LYS A 89 -12.84 6.58 35.11
CA LYS A 89 -14.26 6.43 35.51
C LYS A 89 -14.44 5.72 36.86
N GLY A 90 -13.42 5.03 37.37
CA GLY A 90 -13.45 4.33 38.67
C GLY A 90 -13.04 5.18 39.88
N LEU A 91 -12.51 6.40 39.66
CA LEU A 91 -12.01 7.30 40.72
C LEU A 91 -13.00 8.39 41.16
N ARG A 92 -14.27 8.27 40.77
CA ARG A 92 -15.36 9.13 41.26
C ARG A 92 -16.29 8.35 42.18
N PHE A 93 -15.81 7.99 43.36
CA PHE A 93 -16.63 7.65 44.54
C PHE A 93 -15.95 8.22 45.78
#